data_AF-A0A2G9TIZ3-F1
#
_entry.id   AF-A0A2G9TIZ3-F1
#
_cell.length_a   1.000
_cell.length_b   1.000
_cell.length_c   1.000
_cell.angle_alpha   90.00
_cell.angle_beta   90.00
_cell.angle_gamma   90.00
#
_symmetry.space_group_name_H-M   'P 1'
#
loop_
_entity.id
_entity.type
_entity.pdbx_description
1 polymer ?
#
loop_
_entity_poly.entity_id
_entity_poly.type
_entity_poly.pdbx_seq_one_letter_code
_entity_poly.pdbx_strand_id
1 'polypeptide(L)'
;ASGIDSRRIGACLFCQEFWMELYALYEIGVARVEVKTVNVNSEAFKKNFLGAQPPIMIEEEKEATYTDNREIEGRIFHLAKEFRVPLFEKDPTVEKRIESLYRNFKLFLRAKTEYDKERRDISSVESLPPQIKTHYNRVVEQLAGIDQLLADRQTRYLLGPSMTEYDCELMPRLHHMRIIGQRML
;
A
#
# COMPACT_ATOMS: atom_id res chain seq x y z
N ALA A 1 11.45 7.53 5.08
CA ALA A 1 11.49 7.45 6.55
C ALA A 1 10.25 8.13 7.13
N SER A 2 9.93 7.89 8.40
CA SER A 2 8.89 8.65 9.09
C SER A 2 9.28 10.14 9.18
N GLY A 3 8.29 11.03 8.99
CA GLY A 3 8.49 12.47 9.13
C GLY A 3 8.66 12.93 10.59
N ILE A 4 8.36 12.06 11.56
CA ILE A 4 8.53 12.33 13.00
C ILE A 4 9.93 11.90 13.46
N ASP A 5 10.41 10.76 12.99
CA ASP A 5 11.72 10.21 13.33
C ASP A 5 12.30 9.50 12.10
N SER A 6 13.39 10.05 11.57
CA SER A 6 14.02 9.61 10.32
C SER A 6 14.65 8.21 10.40
N ARG A 7 14.77 7.62 11.60
CA ARG A 7 15.26 6.25 11.80
C ARG A 7 14.18 5.20 11.62
N ARG A 8 12.90 5.59 11.69
CA ARG A 8 11.77 4.67 11.55
C ARG A 8 11.28 4.64 10.10
N ILE A 9 10.74 3.50 9.70
CA ILE A 9 10.04 3.37 8.42
C ILE A 9 8.87 4.36 8.34
N GLY A 10 8.59 4.86 7.14
CA GLY A 10 7.41 5.69 6.88
C GLY A 10 6.18 4.83 6.59
N ALA A 11 5.08 5.48 6.18
CA ALA A 11 3.83 4.83 5.80
C ALA A 11 3.56 4.96 4.29
N CYS A 12 4.60 4.83 3.45
CA CYS A 12 4.41 4.86 2.00
C CYS A 12 3.88 3.50 1.53
N LEU A 13 2.70 3.49 0.89
CA LEU A 13 2.06 2.27 0.41
C LEU A 13 2.93 1.52 -0.60
N PHE A 14 3.46 2.20 -1.63
CA PHE A 14 4.32 1.58 -2.63
C PHE A 14 5.63 1.04 -2.05
N CYS A 15 6.19 1.69 -1.02
CA CYS A 15 7.35 1.15 -0.32
C CYS A 15 7.02 -0.14 0.42
N GLN A 16 5.84 -0.23 1.04
CA GLN A 16 5.43 -1.43 1.76
C GLN A 16 5.06 -2.56 0.79
N GLU A 17 4.41 -2.23 -0.33
CA GLU A 17 4.05 -3.15 -1.41
C GLU A 17 5.29 -3.89 -1.94
N PHE A 18 6.28 -3.16 -2.47
CA PHE A 18 7.52 -3.78 -2.95
C PHE A 18 8.35 -4.42 -1.85
N TRP A 19 8.29 -3.92 -0.61
CA TRP A 19 8.98 -4.58 0.50
C TRP A 19 8.34 -5.94 0.82
N MET A 20 7.01 -6.07 0.79
CA MET A 20 6.33 -7.36 0.98
C MET A 20 6.68 -8.35 -0.14
N GLU A 21 6.71 -7.89 -1.39
CA GLU A 21 7.12 -8.71 -2.53
C GLU A 21 8.58 -9.17 -2.42
N LEU A 22 9.51 -8.26 -2.11
CA LEU A 22 10.92 -8.60 -1.89
C LEU A 22 11.09 -9.53 -0.68
N TYR A 23 10.28 -9.37 0.37
CA TYR A 23 10.30 -10.26 1.51
C TYR A 23 9.87 -11.69 1.15
N ALA A 24 8.87 -11.84 0.27
CA ALA A 24 8.44 -13.14 -0.25
C ALA A 24 9.56 -13.85 -1.06
N LEU A 25 10.40 -13.09 -1.76
CA LEU A 25 11.58 -13.66 -2.43
C LEU A 25 12.72 -13.95 -1.45
N TYR A 26 12.90 -13.11 -0.43
CA TYR A 26 13.91 -13.29 0.61
C TYR A 26 13.67 -14.54 1.45
N GLU A 27 12.43 -14.78 1.89
CA GLU A 27 12.11 -15.87 2.82
C GLU A 27 12.38 -17.27 2.25
N ILE A 28 12.33 -17.41 0.92
CA ILE A 28 12.64 -18.66 0.20
C ILE A 28 14.07 -18.68 -0.36
N GLY A 29 14.89 -17.68 -0.06
CA GLY A 29 16.30 -17.62 -0.46
C GLY A 29 16.56 -17.24 -1.92
N VAL A 30 15.57 -16.66 -2.63
CA VAL A 30 15.73 -16.19 -4.02
C VAL A 30 16.53 -14.89 -4.10
N ALA A 31 16.37 -14.00 -3.11
CA ALA A 31 17.03 -12.70 -3.09
C ALA A 31 17.61 -12.37 -1.71
N ARG A 32 18.73 -11.65 -1.68
CA ARG A 32 19.21 -10.95 -0.48
C ARG A 32 18.59 -9.55 -0.49
N VAL A 33 17.96 -9.15 0.61
CA VAL A 33 17.21 -7.88 0.68
C VAL A 33 17.71 -7.07 1.87
N GLU A 34 18.09 -5.83 1.59
CA GLU A 34 18.36 -4.80 2.60
C GLU A 34 17.40 -3.62 2.42
N VAL A 35 16.86 -3.11 3.53
CA VAL A 35 15.97 -1.95 3.51
C VAL A 35 16.62 -0.80 4.26
N LYS A 36 16.79 0.34 3.59
CA LYS A 36 17.36 1.57 4.19
C LYS A 36 16.33 2.68 4.17
N THR A 37 16.08 3.31 5.32
CA THR A 37 15.17 4.43 5.42
C THR A 37 15.86 5.73 5.04
N VAL A 38 15.23 6.53 4.18
CA VAL A 38 15.76 7.82 3.74
C VAL A 38 14.86 8.99 4.15
N ASN A 39 15.49 10.13 4.48
CA ASN A 39 14.78 11.41 4.54
C ASN A 39 14.79 12.04 3.13
N VAL A 40 13.64 12.06 2.47
CA VAL A 40 13.48 12.57 1.09
C VAL A 40 13.83 14.06 0.95
N ASN A 41 13.83 14.80 2.05
CA ASN A 41 14.20 16.21 2.05
C ASN A 41 15.71 16.45 2.21
N SER A 42 16.49 15.43 2.54
CA SER A 42 17.94 15.57 2.70
C SER A 42 18.63 15.90 1.37
N GLU A 43 19.61 16.80 1.42
CA GLU A 43 20.37 17.25 0.26
C GLU A 43 21.11 16.08 -0.42
N ALA A 44 21.73 15.21 0.39
CA ALA A 44 22.42 14.01 -0.09
C ALA A 44 21.50 13.10 -0.90
N PHE A 45 20.28 12.82 -0.41
CA PHE A 45 19.33 11.98 -1.14
C PHE A 45 18.89 12.62 -2.46
N LYS A 46 18.55 13.92 -2.43
CA LYS A 46 18.14 14.66 -3.64
C LYS A 46 19.23 14.65 -4.70
N LYS A 47 20.49 14.84 -4.29
CA LYS A 47 21.64 14.81 -5.20
C LYS A 47 21.90 13.42 -5.77
N ASN A 48 21.85 12.37 -4.93
CA ASN A 48 22.18 11.00 -5.34
C ASN A 48 21.14 10.39 -6.28
N PHE A 49 19.86 10.75 -6.11
CA PHE A 49 18.76 10.17 -6.90
C PHE A 49 18.06 11.18 -7.80
N LEU A 50 18.68 12.35 -8.03
CA LEU A 50 18.20 13.40 -8.95
C LEU A 50 16.72 13.78 -8.73
N GLY A 51 16.27 13.76 -7.47
CA GLY A 51 14.90 14.10 -7.08
C GLY A 51 13.88 12.95 -7.14
N ALA A 52 14.28 11.74 -7.55
CA ALA A 52 13.42 10.55 -7.48
C ALA A 52 12.94 10.30 -6.04
N GLN A 53 11.72 9.79 -5.92
CA GLN A 53 11.09 9.53 -4.63
C GLN A 53 11.07 8.02 -4.35
N PRO A 54 11.17 7.59 -3.08
CA PRO A 54 10.96 6.20 -2.72
C PRO A 54 9.57 5.68 -3.14
N PRO A 55 9.44 4.40 -3.52
CA PRO A 55 10.47 3.36 -3.45
C PRO A 55 11.55 3.48 -4.54
N ILE A 56 12.79 3.16 -4.18
CA ILE A 56 13.94 3.05 -5.08
C ILE A 56 14.61 1.73 -4.75
N MET A 57 14.94 0.93 -5.77
CA MET A 57 15.61 -0.36 -5.60
C MET A 57 16.99 -0.31 -6.28
N ILE A 58 17.99 -0.89 -5.62
CA ILE A 58 19.37 -0.93 -6.11
C ILE A 58 19.80 -2.39 -6.16
N GLU A 59 20.38 -2.81 -7.29
CA GLU A 59 21.01 -4.11 -7.47
C GLU A 59 22.50 -3.87 -7.77
N GLU A 60 23.30 -3.73 -6.70
CA GLU A 60 24.71 -3.30 -6.78
C GLU A 60 25.56 -4.22 -7.66
N GLU A 61 25.34 -5.53 -7.59
CA GLU A 61 26.07 -6.53 -8.40
C GLU A 61 25.85 -6.35 -9.92
N LYS A 62 24.74 -5.70 -10.30
CA LYS A 62 24.39 -5.40 -11.71
C LYS A 62 24.56 -3.94 -12.06
N GLU A 63 25.07 -3.12 -11.13
CA GLU A 63 25.17 -1.66 -11.26
C GLU A 63 23.84 -1.01 -11.68
N ALA A 64 22.71 -1.59 -11.25
CA ALA A 64 21.38 -1.17 -11.67
C ALA A 64 20.66 -0.41 -10.54
N THR A 65 20.01 0.70 -10.90
CA THR A 65 19.16 1.50 -9.99
C THR A 65 17.79 1.68 -10.64
N TYR A 66 16.75 1.21 -9.97
CA TYR A 66 15.36 1.27 -10.41
C TYR A 66 14.63 2.37 -9.61
N THR A 67 14.17 3.41 -10.30
CA THR A 67 13.55 4.59 -9.66
C THR A 67 12.09 4.81 -10.05
N ASP A 68 11.62 4.13 -11.09
CA ASP A 68 10.20 4.09 -11.48
C ASP A 68 9.56 2.79 -10.95
N ASN A 69 8.35 2.89 -10.41
CA ASN A 69 7.62 1.75 -9.87
C ASN A 69 7.49 0.59 -10.88
N ARG A 70 7.33 0.88 -12.18
CA ARG A 70 7.20 -0.14 -13.22
C ARG A 70 8.50 -0.92 -13.44
N GLU A 71 9.64 -0.25 -13.26
CA GLU A 71 10.95 -0.90 -13.36
C GLU A 71 11.20 -1.80 -12.15
N ILE A 72 10.83 -1.34 -10.96
CA ILE A 72 10.92 -2.13 -9.71
C ILE A 72 10.03 -3.37 -9.83
N GLU A 73 8.75 -3.21 -10.14
CA GLU A 73 7.80 -4.30 -10.34
C GLU A 73 8.29 -5.25 -11.43
N GLY A 74 8.74 -4.74 -12.57
CA GLY A 74 9.25 -5.56 -13.67
C GLY A 74 10.45 -6.42 -13.27
N ARG A 75 11.34 -5.90 -12.42
CA ARG A 75 12.50 -6.66 -11.92
C ARG A 75 12.07 -7.75 -10.93
N ILE A 76 11.16 -7.44 -10.00
CA ILE A 76 10.63 -8.40 -9.03
C ILE A 76 9.83 -9.49 -9.76
N PHE A 77 8.99 -9.12 -10.73
CA PHE A 77 8.26 -10.03 -11.60
C PHE A 77 9.20 -11.00 -12.34
N HIS A 78 10.30 -10.49 -12.91
CA HIS A 78 11.29 -11.35 -13.56
C HIS A 78 11.85 -12.40 -12.61
N LEU A 79 12.24 -12.01 -11.38
CA LEU A 79 12.74 -12.93 -10.36
C LEU A 79 11.68 -13.96 -9.97
N ALA A 80 10.46 -13.52 -9.66
CA ALA A 80 9.37 -14.42 -9.30
C ALA A 80 9.12 -15.46 -10.40
N LYS A 81 9.10 -15.03 -11.67
CA LYS A 81 8.92 -15.93 -12.82
C LYS A 81 10.09 -16.90 -13.01
N GLU A 82 11.32 -16.42 -12.92
CA GLU A 82 12.55 -17.22 -13.06
C GLU A 82 12.59 -18.36 -12.03
N PHE A 83 12.21 -18.07 -10.79
CA PHE A 83 12.21 -19.02 -9.69
C PHE A 83 10.86 -19.68 -9.41
N ARG A 84 9.87 -19.49 -10.31
CA ARG A 84 8.52 -20.09 -10.23
C ARG A 84 7.77 -19.79 -8.92
N VAL A 85 7.92 -18.56 -8.43
CA VAL A 85 7.19 -18.04 -7.27
C VAL A 85 5.86 -17.44 -7.75
N PRO A 86 4.70 -17.90 -7.25
CA PRO A 86 3.39 -17.43 -7.69
C PRO A 86 3.02 -16.10 -7.01
N LEU A 87 3.83 -15.06 -7.25
CA LEU A 87 3.70 -13.74 -6.62
C LEU A 87 2.89 -12.75 -7.46
N PHE A 88 2.81 -12.96 -8.78
CA PHE A 88 2.11 -12.06 -9.70
C PHE A 88 1.09 -12.83 -10.54
N GLU A 89 -0.13 -12.33 -10.55
CA GLU A 89 -1.29 -12.93 -11.21
C GLU A 89 -2.08 -11.87 -11.97
N LYS A 90 -3.16 -12.27 -12.65
CA LYS A 90 -4.08 -11.31 -13.28
C LYS A 90 -5.51 -11.60 -12.89
N ASP A 91 -6.06 -10.71 -12.07
CA ASP A 91 -7.47 -10.72 -11.67
C ASP A 91 -8.07 -9.30 -11.73
N PRO A 92 -8.70 -8.94 -12.87
CA PRO A 92 -9.33 -7.63 -13.05
C PRO A 92 -10.46 -7.34 -12.05
N THR A 93 -11.03 -8.37 -11.42
CA THR A 93 -12.05 -8.20 -10.38
C THR A 93 -11.42 -7.67 -9.11
N VAL A 94 -10.27 -8.22 -8.73
CA VAL A 94 -9.52 -7.79 -7.54
C VAL A 94 -8.93 -6.41 -7.74
N GLU A 95 -8.28 -6.14 -8.88
CA GLU A 95 -7.72 -4.82 -9.22
C GLU A 95 -8.75 -3.69 -9.03
N LYS A 96 -9.93 -3.84 -9.64
CA LYS A 96 -11.01 -2.85 -9.55
C LYS A 96 -11.51 -2.68 -8.12
N ARG A 97 -11.53 -3.74 -7.30
CA ARG A 97 -11.98 -3.65 -5.90
C ARG A 97 -10.98 -2.87 -5.05
N ILE A 98 -9.67 -3.16 -5.18
CA ILE A 98 -8.62 -2.48 -4.41
C ILE A 98 -8.57 -0.98 -4.78
N GLU A 99 -8.54 -0.66 -6.07
CA GLU A 99 -8.49 0.72 -6.57
C GLU A 99 -9.70 1.52 -6.07
N SER A 100 -10.89 0.95 -6.21
CA SER A 100 -12.14 1.60 -5.86
C SER A 100 -12.27 1.82 -4.34
N LEU A 101 -11.81 0.87 -3.52
CA LEU A 101 -11.82 0.97 -2.05
C LEU A 101 -11.00 2.16 -1.58
N TYR A 102 -9.71 2.19 -1.92
CA TYR A 102 -8.80 3.21 -1.38
C TYR A 102 -9.11 4.60 -1.94
N ARG A 103 -9.67 4.68 -3.17
CA ARG A 103 -10.18 5.94 -3.73
C ARG A 103 -11.32 6.52 -2.89
N ASN A 104 -12.34 5.74 -2.54
CA ASN A 104 -13.44 6.24 -1.70
C ASN A 104 -12.99 6.55 -0.28
N PHE A 105 -12.04 5.78 0.27
CA PHE A 105 -11.44 6.10 1.57
C PHE A 105 -10.75 7.46 1.57
N LYS A 106 -9.95 7.78 0.54
CA LYS A 106 -9.33 9.11 0.39
C LYS A 106 -10.37 10.24 0.30
N LEU A 107 -11.46 10.02 -0.44
CA LEU A 107 -12.55 11.00 -0.54
C LEU A 107 -13.20 11.26 0.82
N PHE A 108 -13.52 10.21 1.56
CA PHE A 108 -14.07 10.31 2.91
C PHE A 108 -13.10 11.02 3.87
N LEU A 109 -11.84 10.59 3.90
CA LEU A 109 -10.79 11.17 4.74
C LEU A 109 -10.65 12.67 4.51
N ARG A 110 -10.60 13.11 3.25
CA ARG A 110 -10.50 14.53 2.91
C ARG A 110 -11.75 15.29 3.35
N ALA A 111 -12.94 14.79 2.99
CA ALA A 111 -14.20 15.46 3.30
C ALA A 111 -14.42 15.60 4.82
N LYS A 112 -14.12 14.54 5.59
CA LYS A 112 -14.25 14.55 7.05
C LYS A 112 -13.23 15.47 7.71
N THR A 113 -11.96 15.42 7.28
CA THR A 113 -10.92 16.30 7.82
C THR A 113 -11.27 17.77 7.64
N GLU A 114 -11.78 18.16 6.47
CA GLU A 114 -12.20 19.55 6.24
C GLU A 114 -13.44 19.92 7.08
N TYR A 115 -14.39 19.01 7.25
CA TYR A 115 -15.58 19.24 8.10
C TYR A 115 -15.23 19.41 9.59
N ASP A 116 -14.23 18.67 10.08
CA ASP A 116 -13.80 18.72 11.46
C ASP A 116 -12.72 19.79 11.74
N LYS A 117 -12.23 20.49 10.72
CA LYS A 117 -11.05 21.38 10.81
C LYS A 117 -11.14 22.46 11.88
N GLU A 118 -12.31 23.06 12.06
CA GLU A 118 -12.56 24.13 13.03
C GLU A 118 -13.21 23.62 14.32
N ARG A 119 -13.44 22.30 14.41
CA ARG A 119 -14.09 21.68 15.57
C ARG A 119 -13.04 21.31 16.61
N ARG A 120 -13.40 21.50 17.88
CA ARG A 120 -12.56 21.06 19.01
C ARG A 120 -12.56 19.54 19.16
N ASP A 121 -13.70 18.91 18.85
CA ASP A 121 -13.93 17.48 18.97
C ASP A 121 -14.24 16.86 17.60
N ILE A 122 -13.84 15.61 17.43
CA ILE A 122 -14.07 14.84 16.21
C ILE A 122 -15.54 14.48 16.10
N SER A 123 -16.18 14.80 14.97
CA SER A 123 -17.59 14.45 14.75
C SER A 123 -17.78 12.93 14.61
N SER A 124 -18.81 12.40 15.25
CA SER A 124 -19.26 11.01 15.02
C SER A 124 -19.76 10.83 13.58
N VAL A 125 -19.64 9.61 13.05
CA VAL A 125 -20.10 9.27 11.69
C VAL A 125 -21.61 9.51 11.53
N GLU A 126 -22.38 9.28 12.59
CA GLU A 126 -23.84 9.43 12.61
C GLU A 126 -24.26 10.87 12.38
N SER A 127 -23.46 11.82 12.91
CA SER A 127 -23.70 13.27 12.82
C SER A 127 -23.25 13.89 11.49
N LEU A 128 -22.57 13.14 10.64
CA LEU A 128 -22.06 13.66 9.38
C LEU A 128 -23.20 14.00 8.42
N PRO A 129 -23.08 15.11 7.67
CA PRO A 129 -24.08 15.47 6.69
C PRO A 129 -24.08 14.48 5.51
N PRO A 130 -25.21 14.31 4.79
CA PRO A 130 -25.39 13.25 3.79
C PRO A 130 -24.30 13.19 2.72
N GLN A 131 -23.80 14.36 2.28
CA GLN A 131 -22.75 14.46 1.27
C GLN A 131 -21.41 13.85 1.71
N ILE A 132 -21.07 13.90 3.01
CA ILE A 132 -19.85 13.27 3.55
C ILE A 132 -20.12 11.81 3.87
N LYS A 133 -21.26 11.52 4.50
CA LYS A 133 -21.66 10.18 4.91
C LYS A 133 -21.76 9.21 3.72
N THR A 134 -22.10 9.70 2.53
CA THR A 134 -22.10 8.90 1.30
C THR A 134 -20.74 8.27 1.00
N HIS A 135 -19.63 8.98 1.23
CA HIS A 135 -18.29 8.43 1.03
C HIS A 135 -17.95 7.33 2.04
N TYR A 136 -18.33 7.52 3.31
CA TYR A 136 -18.20 6.48 4.34
C TYR A 136 -18.98 5.21 3.97
N ASN A 137 -20.26 5.37 3.60
CA ASN A 137 -21.11 4.23 3.22
C ASN A 137 -20.51 3.44 2.05
N ARG A 138 -19.95 4.13 1.04
CA ARG A 138 -19.24 3.47 -0.07
C ARG A 138 -18.02 2.68 0.39
N VAL A 139 -17.25 3.21 1.34
CA VAL A 139 -16.11 2.46 1.92
C VAL A 139 -16.60 1.19 2.61
N VAL A 140 -17.66 1.28 3.43
CA VAL A 140 -18.24 0.12 4.11
C VAL A 140 -18.77 -0.92 3.13
N GLU A 141 -19.48 -0.48 2.08
CA GLU A 141 -19.97 -1.34 1.00
C GLU A 141 -18.83 -2.08 0.30
N GLN A 142 -17.72 -1.39 0.02
CA GLN A 142 -16.57 -1.99 -0.64
C GLN A 142 -15.80 -2.97 0.26
N LEU A 143 -15.69 -2.66 1.55
CA LEU A 143 -15.14 -3.60 2.54
C LEU A 143 -16.00 -4.86 2.63
N ALA A 144 -17.33 -4.72 2.68
CA ALA A 144 -18.26 -5.85 2.64
C ALA A 144 -18.12 -6.65 1.35
N GLY A 145 -17.89 -5.99 0.21
CA GLY A 145 -17.62 -6.67 -1.06
C GLY A 145 -16.31 -7.47 -1.09
N ILE A 146 -15.29 -7.05 -0.33
CA ILE A 146 -14.05 -7.82 -0.17
C ILE A 146 -14.26 -8.98 0.81
N ASP A 147 -14.98 -8.75 1.90
CA ASP A 147 -15.36 -9.78 2.86
C ASP A 147 -16.13 -10.92 2.18
N GLN A 148 -17.14 -10.59 1.37
CA GLN A 148 -17.88 -11.57 0.57
C GLN A 148 -16.97 -12.31 -0.41
N LEU A 149 -16.03 -11.64 -1.07
CA LEU A 149 -15.09 -12.28 -1.99
C LEU A 149 -14.22 -13.32 -1.27
N LEU A 150 -13.72 -12.98 -0.08
CA LEU A 150 -12.93 -13.89 0.76
C LEU A 150 -13.78 -15.06 1.26
N ALA A 151 -15.02 -14.80 1.67
CA ALA A 151 -15.98 -15.82 2.09
C ALA A 151 -16.34 -16.78 0.94
N ASP A 152 -16.50 -16.28 -0.28
CA ASP A 152 -16.80 -17.12 -1.45
C ASP A 152 -15.60 -17.98 -1.85
N ARG A 153 -14.38 -17.42 -1.79
CA ARG A 153 -13.15 -18.12 -2.20
C ARG A 153 -12.65 -19.11 -1.16
N GLN A 154 -12.91 -18.88 0.12
CA GLN A 154 -12.41 -19.72 1.22
C GLN A 154 -10.87 -19.87 1.19
N THR A 155 -10.18 -18.79 0.79
CA THR A 155 -8.72 -18.75 0.65
C THR A 155 -8.07 -17.95 1.78
N ARG A 156 -6.79 -18.23 2.03
CA ARG A 156 -6.00 -17.48 3.02
C ARG A 156 -5.70 -16.05 2.56
N TYR A 157 -5.29 -15.93 1.31
CA TYR A 157 -4.97 -14.68 0.62
C TYR A 157 -6.03 -14.38 -0.43
N LEU A 158 -5.94 -13.22 -1.09
CA LEU A 158 -7.01 -12.76 -1.99
C LEU A 158 -7.30 -13.74 -3.13
N LEU A 159 -6.26 -14.34 -3.72
CA LEU A 159 -6.41 -15.23 -4.86
C LEU A 159 -6.29 -16.72 -4.51
N GLY A 160 -5.76 -17.06 -3.34
CA GLY A 160 -5.37 -18.44 -3.08
C GLY A 160 -4.67 -18.69 -1.74
N PRO A 161 -3.96 -19.81 -1.62
CA PRO A 161 -3.19 -20.15 -0.42
C PRO A 161 -1.86 -19.41 -0.31
N SER A 162 -1.38 -18.79 -1.40
CA SER A 162 -0.14 -18.03 -1.48
C SER A 162 -0.40 -16.53 -1.62
N MET A 163 0.50 -15.71 -1.08
CA MET A 163 0.46 -14.26 -1.20
C MET A 163 0.79 -13.82 -2.63
N THR A 164 0.04 -12.86 -3.17
CA THR A 164 0.34 -12.21 -4.45
C THR A 164 0.54 -10.69 -4.29
N GLU A 165 0.88 -9.99 -5.37
CA GLU A 165 0.96 -8.54 -5.46
C GLU A 165 -0.32 -7.84 -4.95
N TYR A 166 -1.49 -8.44 -5.18
CA TYR A 166 -2.76 -7.89 -4.70
C TYR A 166 -2.87 -7.85 -3.17
N ASP A 167 -2.28 -8.83 -2.47
CA ASP A 167 -2.19 -8.82 -1.02
C ASP A 167 -1.19 -7.75 -0.54
N CYS A 168 -0.06 -7.62 -1.25
CA CYS A 168 0.95 -6.59 -1.03
C CYS A 168 0.38 -5.19 -1.25
N GLU A 169 -0.61 -5.04 -2.13
CA GLU A 169 -1.34 -3.81 -2.37
C GLU A 169 -2.42 -3.56 -1.28
N LEU A 170 -3.29 -4.56 -1.04
CA LEU A 170 -4.50 -4.38 -0.23
C LEU A 170 -4.21 -4.36 1.27
N MET A 171 -3.35 -5.23 1.80
CA MET A 171 -3.14 -5.34 3.25
C MET A 171 -2.60 -4.03 3.87
N PRO A 172 -1.62 -3.33 3.26
CA PRO A 172 -1.20 -2.02 3.73
C PRO A 172 -2.33 -0.99 3.73
N ARG A 173 -3.17 -0.99 2.67
CA ARG A 173 -4.32 -0.08 2.55
C ARG A 173 -5.36 -0.34 3.63
N LEU A 174 -5.72 -1.60 3.88
CA LEU A 174 -6.63 -1.99 4.97
C LEU A 174 -6.07 -1.59 6.33
N HIS A 175 -4.76 -1.79 6.55
CA HIS A 175 -4.13 -1.39 7.80
C HIS A 175 -4.16 0.14 8.01
N HIS A 176 -3.84 0.92 6.97
CA HIS A 176 -3.99 2.38 6.99
C HIS A 176 -5.41 2.79 7.37
N MET A 177 -6.41 2.22 6.70
CA MET A 177 -7.81 2.51 6.95
C MET A 177 -8.21 2.22 8.40
N ARG A 178 -7.76 1.08 8.95
CA ARG A 178 -8.03 0.71 10.34
C ARG A 178 -7.44 1.73 11.33
N ILE A 179 -6.16 2.05 11.19
CA ILE A 179 -5.46 2.94 12.13
C ILE A 179 -5.97 4.38 12.02
N ILE A 180 -6.23 4.87 10.81
CA ILE A 180 -6.81 6.20 10.61
C ILE A 180 -8.25 6.24 11.12
N GLY A 181 -9.05 5.20 10.82
CA GLY A 181 -10.42 5.08 11.29
C GLY A 181 -10.53 5.15 12.81
N GLN A 182 -9.67 4.44 13.55
CA GLN A 182 -9.62 4.49 15.02
C GLN A 182 -9.39 5.89 15.60
N ARG A 183 -8.80 6.81 14.83
CA ARG A 183 -8.53 8.18 15.27
C ARG A 183 -9.57 9.18 14.78
N MET A 184 -10.44 8.79 13.86
CA MET A 184 -11.32 9.71 13.14
C MET A 184 -12.80 9.37 13.21
N LEU A 185 -13.15 8.16 13.65
CA LEU A 185 -14.51 7.65 13.75
C LEU A 185 -15.00 7.65 15.20
#